data_AF-V4APC9-F1
#
_entry.id   AF-V4APC9-F1
#
_cell.length_a   1.000
_cell.length_b   1.000
_cell.length_c   1.000
_cell.angle_alpha   90.00
_cell.angle_beta   90.00
_cell.angle_gamma   90.00
#
_symmetry.space_group_name_H-M   'P 1'
#
loop_
_entity.id
_entity.type
_entity.pdbx_description
1 polymer ?
#
loop_
_entity_poly.entity_id
_entity_poly.type
_entity_poly.pdbx_seq_one_letter_code
_entity_poly.pdbx_strand_id
1 'polypeptide(L)'
;MANKFGLGSLSLETKKPNTTAWINKAKPYFVDQIGDTPQGDLDMNNFSITNLKSPENDNDAIHKKYLMEQLNLIEVNKDHLKERINDVKIFFKRQMNNKDFIDDTKLQQEVTSLKSFIEEQLVNVTNKTELISLISKLEDKIAKQKLDIQQLIDNIPDEDTFQQELNALETKLNSELQKELRNIKQQIQNIDDSEIKTYIQQQIQNIDDSEIKTYIHQQIQNIDDSVIQQQITTINNLVLKQEKNITALEKHFKQENKSYYFTLPFGSLTQNDASITDYDERTKECEKNMESQ
;
A
#
# COMPACT_ATOMS: atom_id res chain seq x y z
N MET A 1 -63.78 109.42 -148.09
CA MET A 1 -62.59 109.15 -148.94
C MET A 1 -61.37 109.84 -148.31
N ALA A 2 -60.14 109.59 -148.80
CA ALA A 2 -58.87 110.17 -148.29
C ALA A 2 -58.83 111.73 -148.33
N ASN A 3 -57.97 112.50 -147.64
CA ASN A 3 -56.48 112.53 -147.44
C ASN A 3 -56.14 113.48 -146.22
N LYS A 4 -54.94 113.68 -145.62
CA LYS A 4 -53.58 113.06 -145.55
C LYS A 4 -52.75 113.62 -144.34
N PHE A 5 -51.46 113.26 -144.27
CA PHE A 5 -50.34 113.68 -143.36
C PHE A 5 -50.05 115.21 -143.27
N GLY A 6 -49.20 115.75 -142.37
CA GLY A 6 -48.37 115.20 -141.26
C GLY A 6 -47.20 116.15 -140.83
N LEU A 7 -46.24 115.65 -140.00
CA LEU A 7 -45.02 116.31 -139.45
C LEU A 7 -45.25 117.41 -138.35
N GLY A 8 -44.37 117.67 -137.35
CA GLY A 8 -43.23 116.93 -136.77
C GLY A 8 -42.06 117.82 -136.24
N SER A 9 -41.62 117.71 -134.96
CA SER A 9 -40.27 118.05 -134.41
C SER A 9 -40.17 117.98 -132.85
N LEU A 10 -38.94 118.08 -132.29
CA LEU A 10 -38.51 117.89 -130.88
C LEU A 10 -37.19 118.69 -130.62
N SER A 11 -36.60 118.88 -129.43
CA SER A 11 -37.04 119.01 -128.00
C SER A 11 -35.75 119.20 -127.13
N LEU A 12 -35.75 119.92 -125.97
CA LEU A 12 -34.58 120.02 -125.04
C LEU A 12 -34.92 120.51 -123.60
N GLU A 13 -34.00 120.30 -122.64
CA GLU A 13 -34.20 120.38 -121.17
C GLU A 13 -33.53 121.59 -120.45
N THR A 14 -33.79 121.76 -119.13
CA THR A 14 -32.79 122.24 -118.14
C THR A 14 -33.16 121.86 -116.68
N LYS A 15 -32.20 121.95 -115.73
CA LYS A 15 -32.23 121.28 -114.40
C LYS A 15 -32.62 122.18 -113.21
N LYS A 16 -33.04 121.56 -112.08
CA LYS A 16 -33.23 122.18 -110.75
C LYS A 16 -31.95 122.17 -109.88
N PRO A 17 -31.77 123.14 -108.94
CA PRO A 17 -30.85 123.05 -107.81
C PRO A 17 -31.52 122.50 -106.52
N ASN A 18 -30.71 122.16 -105.51
CA ASN A 18 -31.12 121.61 -104.20
C ASN A 18 -30.76 122.57 -103.04
N THR A 19 -31.50 122.50 -101.92
CA THR A 19 -31.16 123.15 -100.62
C THR A 19 -31.58 122.23 -99.44
N THR A 20 -30.95 122.36 -98.27
CA THR A 20 -30.85 121.26 -97.26
C THR A 20 -31.28 121.59 -95.81
N ALA A 21 -31.65 120.54 -95.06
CA ALA A 21 -31.79 120.45 -93.59
C ALA A 21 -32.95 121.28 -92.96
N TRP A 22 -33.49 121.01 -91.76
CA TRP A 22 -32.99 120.38 -90.52
C TRP A 22 -33.90 119.27 -89.94
N ILE A 23 -33.45 118.59 -88.87
CA ILE A 23 -34.06 117.38 -88.28
C ILE A 23 -34.33 117.53 -86.75
N ASN A 24 -35.31 116.76 -86.26
CA ASN A 24 -35.66 116.43 -84.85
C ASN A 24 -36.28 117.51 -83.94
N LYS A 25 -37.59 117.31 -83.68
CA LYS A 25 -38.17 117.28 -82.32
C LYS A 25 -38.89 115.94 -82.15
N ALA A 26 -38.66 115.24 -81.04
CA ALA A 26 -39.34 113.99 -80.76
C ALA A 26 -40.85 114.21 -80.54
N LYS A 27 -41.68 113.34 -81.12
CA LYS A 27 -43.09 113.19 -80.72
C LYS A 27 -43.18 112.01 -79.75
N PRO A 28 -43.92 112.10 -78.64
CA PRO A 28 -44.34 110.90 -77.93
C PRO A 28 -45.28 110.10 -78.83
N TYR A 29 -44.97 108.83 -79.07
CA TYR A 29 -45.79 107.91 -79.86
C TYR A 29 -46.95 107.40 -79.00
N PHE A 30 -47.99 108.23 -78.86
CA PHE A 30 -49.28 107.74 -78.42
C PHE A 30 -49.92 106.97 -79.58
N VAL A 31 -50.15 105.67 -79.37
CA VAL A 31 -50.87 104.81 -80.32
C VAL A 31 -52.31 105.32 -80.43
N ASP A 32 -52.78 105.59 -81.65
CA ASP A 32 -54.14 106.08 -81.86
C ASP A 32 -55.17 104.99 -81.50
N GLN A 33 -56.25 105.37 -80.82
CA GLN A 33 -57.21 104.39 -80.25
C GLN A 33 -57.94 103.53 -81.29
N ILE A 34 -57.87 103.89 -82.57
CA ILE A 34 -58.49 103.18 -83.69
C ILE A 34 -57.53 103.17 -84.89
N GLY A 35 -56.96 102.00 -85.21
CA GLY A 35 -56.35 101.73 -86.52
C GLY A 35 -54.84 101.93 -86.66
N ASP A 36 -54.11 102.27 -85.60
CA ASP A 36 -52.65 102.27 -85.61
C ASP A 36 -52.08 100.83 -85.50
N THR A 37 -50.90 100.59 -86.06
CA THR A 37 -50.20 99.29 -86.06
C THR A 37 -48.84 99.46 -85.39
N PRO A 38 -48.68 99.08 -84.10
CA PRO A 38 -47.42 99.24 -83.40
C PRO A 38 -46.32 98.36 -84.04
N GLN A 39 -45.17 98.96 -84.30
CA GLN A 39 -44.00 98.29 -84.88
C GLN A 39 -42.80 98.35 -83.93
N GLY A 40 -42.33 97.19 -83.49
CA GLY A 40 -41.31 97.04 -82.45
C GLY A 40 -41.89 96.47 -81.15
N ASP A 41 -41.09 96.45 -80.09
CA ASP A 41 -41.49 95.89 -78.79
C ASP A 41 -42.48 96.81 -78.06
N LEU A 42 -43.53 96.23 -77.47
CA LEU A 42 -44.54 96.94 -76.68
C LEU A 42 -44.24 96.80 -75.18
N ASP A 43 -43.57 97.79 -74.60
CA ASP A 43 -43.39 97.88 -73.14
C ASP A 43 -44.65 98.43 -72.46
N MET A 44 -45.34 97.57 -71.72
CA MET A 44 -46.50 97.93 -70.88
C MET A 44 -46.11 98.27 -69.43
N ASN A 45 -44.82 98.22 -69.07
CA ASN A 45 -44.32 98.37 -67.70
C ASN A 45 -45.09 97.41 -66.76
N ASN A 46 -45.34 97.81 -65.51
CA ASN A 46 -46.11 97.02 -64.53
C ASN A 46 -47.64 97.12 -64.71
N PHE A 47 -48.16 97.51 -65.89
CA PHE A 47 -49.60 97.57 -66.15
C PHE A 47 -50.13 96.26 -66.76
N SER A 48 -51.21 95.73 -66.19
CA SER A 48 -51.87 94.53 -66.71
C SER A 48 -52.71 94.83 -67.95
N ILE A 49 -52.49 94.10 -69.04
CA ILE A 49 -53.43 94.07 -70.17
C ILE A 49 -54.69 93.32 -69.71
N THR A 50 -55.86 93.95 -69.89
CA THR A 50 -57.17 93.39 -69.49
C THR A 50 -58.08 93.21 -70.71
N ASN A 51 -59.15 92.44 -70.56
CA ASN A 51 -60.15 92.19 -71.60
C ASN A 51 -59.61 91.59 -72.93
N LEU A 52 -58.46 90.91 -72.87
CA LEU A 52 -57.97 90.08 -73.98
C LEU A 52 -59.02 89.02 -74.37
N LYS A 53 -59.23 88.87 -75.68
CA LYS A 53 -60.01 87.77 -76.28
C LYS A 53 -59.21 86.45 -76.16
N SER A 54 -59.89 85.30 -76.27
CA SER A 54 -59.21 84.03 -76.51
C SER A 54 -58.33 84.13 -77.78
N PRO A 55 -57.16 83.49 -77.82
CA PRO A 55 -56.33 83.43 -79.03
C PRO A 55 -57.04 82.63 -80.13
N GLU A 56 -56.88 83.09 -81.38
CA GLU A 56 -57.35 82.42 -82.60
C GLU A 56 -56.20 82.05 -83.55
N ASN A 57 -55.04 82.71 -83.41
CA ASN A 57 -53.81 82.50 -84.18
C ASN A 57 -52.61 82.18 -83.26
N ASP A 58 -51.59 81.51 -83.80
CA ASP A 58 -50.39 81.07 -83.07
C ASP A 58 -49.61 82.20 -82.35
N ASN A 59 -49.76 83.44 -82.79
CA ASN A 59 -49.05 84.61 -82.26
C ASN A 59 -49.93 85.49 -81.34
N ASP A 60 -51.17 85.09 -81.04
CA ASP A 60 -52.09 85.89 -80.23
C ASP A 60 -51.76 85.82 -78.73
N ALA A 61 -51.94 86.95 -78.02
CA ALA A 61 -51.65 87.04 -76.59
C ALA A 61 -52.65 86.23 -75.74
N ILE A 62 -52.16 85.23 -75.01
CA ILE A 62 -53.02 84.34 -74.21
C ILE A 62 -53.45 84.95 -72.86
N HIS A 63 -54.73 84.80 -72.50
CA HIS A 63 -55.23 85.19 -71.18
C HIS A 63 -55.24 84.01 -70.19
N LYS A 64 -55.05 84.28 -68.89
CA LYS A 64 -54.93 83.25 -67.82
C LYS A 64 -56.03 82.18 -67.83
N LYS A 65 -57.29 82.53 -68.17
CA LYS A 65 -58.40 81.57 -68.27
C LYS A 65 -58.13 80.48 -69.34
N TYR A 66 -57.68 80.85 -70.54
CA TYR A 66 -57.41 79.93 -71.63
C TYR A 66 -56.29 78.96 -71.26
N LEU A 67 -55.20 79.47 -70.64
CA LEU A 67 -54.12 78.62 -70.12
C LEU A 67 -54.64 77.58 -69.12
N MET A 68 -55.52 77.96 -68.20
CA MET A 68 -56.11 77.02 -67.23
C MET A 68 -57.05 76.01 -67.90
N GLU A 69 -57.79 76.42 -68.94
CA GLU A 69 -58.63 75.52 -69.73
C GLU A 69 -57.77 74.51 -70.51
N GLN A 70 -56.66 74.93 -71.14
CA GLN A 70 -55.71 74.03 -71.80
C GLN A 70 -55.02 73.08 -70.81
N LEU A 71 -54.62 73.56 -69.62
CA LEU A 71 -54.05 72.70 -68.56
C LEU A 71 -55.04 71.66 -68.06
N ASN A 72 -56.34 71.99 -67.98
CA ASN A 72 -57.40 71.05 -67.61
C ASN A 72 -57.73 70.03 -68.72
N LEU A 73 -57.33 70.28 -69.97
CA LEU A 73 -57.42 69.34 -71.09
C LEU A 73 -56.23 68.35 -71.15
N ILE A 74 -55.24 68.48 -70.27
CA ILE A 74 -54.13 67.50 -70.16
C ILE A 74 -54.66 66.23 -69.50
N GLU A 75 -55.18 65.30 -70.31
CA GLU A 75 -55.73 64.04 -69.84
C GLU A 75 -54.62 63.12 -69.29
N VAL A 76 -54.53 63.06 -67.97
CA VAL A 76 -53.76 62.01 -67.27
C VAL A 76 -54.46 60.68 -67.49
N ASN A 77 -53.83 59.76 -68.24
CA ASN A 77 -54.33 58.41 -68.46
C ASN A 77 -54.42 57.63 -67.12
N LYS A 78 -55.64 57.58 -66.57
CA LYS A 78 -55.94 56.97 -65.27
C LYS A 78 -55.82 55.45 -65.30
N ASP A 79 -55.98 54.82 -66.45
CA ASP A 79 -55.95 53.36 -66.57
C ASP A 79 -54.51 52.83 -66.59
N HIS A 80 -53.60 53.51 -67.29
CA HIS A 80 -52.16 53.22 -67.18
C HIS A 80 -51.62 53.37 -65.74
N LEU A 81 -52.17 54.32 -64.96
CA LEU A 81 -51.85 54.43 -63.53
C LEU A 81 -52.41 53.27 -62.71
N LYS A 82 -53.61 52.75 -63.03
CA LYS A 82 -54.17 51.54 -62.38
C LYS A 82 -53.32 50.30 -62.68
N GLU A 83 -52.87 50.12 -63.93
CA GLU A 83 -51.99 49.04 -64.34
C GLU A 83 -50.70 49.04 -63.52
N ARG A 84 -49.98 50.17 -63.47
CA ARG A 84 -48.74 50.30 -62.69
C ARG A 84 -48.94 50.08 -61.19
N ILE A 85 -50.09 50.50 -60.63
CA ILE A 85 -50.45 50.20 -59.23
C ILE A 85 -50.71 48.70 -59.04
N ASN A 86 -51.30 48.02 -60.02
CA ASN A 86 -51.53 46.58 -59.99
C ASN A 86 -50.22 45.78 -60.08
N ASP A 87 -49.28 46.19 -60.94
CA ASP A 87 -47.95 45.57 -61.05
C ASP A 87 -47.17 45.66 -59.73
N VAL A 88 -47.20 46.82 -59.06
CA VAL A 88 -46.60 47.00 -57.74
C VAL A 88 -47.26 46.11 -56.68
N LYS A 89 -48.58 45.96 -56.70
CA LYS A 89 -49.30 45.03 -55.80
C LYS A 89 -48.93 43.57 -56.09
N ILE A 90 -48.80 43.18 -57.36
CA ILE A 90 -48.36 41.84 -57.77
C ILE A 90 -46.92 41.59 -57.32
N PHE A 91 -46.03 42.59 -57.45
CA PHE A 91 -44.65 42.51 -56.96
C PHE A 91 -44.59 42.25 -55.45
N PHE A 92 -45.25 43.08 -54.63
CA PHE A 92 -45.25 42.88 -53.17
C PHE A 92 -45.91 41.56 -52.76
N LYS A 93 -46.99 41.15 -53.43
CA LYS A 93 -47.62 39.84 -53.18
C LYS A 93 -46.69 38.67 -53.57
N ARG A 94 -45.87 38.81 -54.61
CA ARG A 94 -44.81 37.85 -54.93
C ARG A 94 -43.72 37.85 -53.85
N GLN A 95 -43.23 39.00 -53.39
CA GLN A 95 -42.22 39.06 -52.33
C GLN A 95 -42.72 38.38 -51.03
N MET A 96 -43.99 38.56 -50.66
CA MET A 96 -44.57 37.93 -49.47
C MET A 96 -44.88 36.44 -49.65
N ASN A 97 -45.19 35.99 -50.87
CA ASN A 97 -45.49 34.58 -51.16
C ASN A 97 -44.25 33.74 -51.51
N ASN A 98 -43.11 34.37 -51.81
CA ASN A 98 -41.89 33.65 -52.17
C ASN A 98 -41.19 33.15 -50.91
N LYS A 99 -41.61 31.96 -50.44
CA LYS A 99 -41.26 31.35 -49.14
C LYS A 99 -39.80 30.82 -49.06
N ASP A 100 -38.86 31.60 -49.58
CA ASP A 100 -37.42 31.45 -49.37
C ASP A 100 -36.94 32.30 -48.18
N PHE A 101 -37.75 33.25 -47.71
CA PHE A 101 -37.48 34.05 -46.51
C PHE A 101 -37.78 33.23 -45.24
N ILE A 102 -36.85 32.35 -44.87
CA ILE A 102 -36.87 31.47 -43.69
C ILE A 102 -38.14 30.59 -43.63
N ASP A 103 -38.00 29.33 -44.03
CA ASP A 103 -39.02 28.33 -43.72
C ASP A 103 -38.96 28.00 -42.22
N ASP A 104 -39.83 28.64 -41.42
CA ASP A 104 -39.94 28.46 -39.97
C ASP A 104 -39.91 26.99 -39.52
N THR A 105 -40.43 26.08 -40.35
CA THR A 105 -40.43 24.64 -40.05
C THR A 105 -39.00 24.05 -40.00
N LYS A 106 -38.11 24.50 -40.89
CA LYS A 106 -36.68 24.12 -40.88
C LYS A 106 -35.95 24.74 -39.71
N LEU A 107 -36.21 26.03 -39.43
CA LEU A 107 -35.61 26.72 -38.28
C LEU A 107 -36.00 26.03 -36.96
N GLN A 108 -37.28 25.66 -36.80
CA GLN A 108 -37.77 24.89 -35.67
C GLN A 108 -37.14 23.49 -35.60
N GLN A 109 -36.94 22.81 -36.73
CA GLN A 109 -36.31 21.49 -36.79
C GLN A 109 -34.82 21.54 -36.43
N GLU A 110 -34.08 22.55 -36.91
CA GLU A 110 -32.67 22.78 -36.56
C GLU A 110 -32.52 23.14 -35.08
N VAL A 111 -33.35 24.05 -34.55
CA VAL A 111 -33.37 24.42 -33.12
C VAL A 111 -33.72 23.22 -32.24
N THR A 112 -34.65 22.36 -32.67
CA THR A 112 -35.01 21.13 -31.93
C THR A 112 -33.85 20.13 -31.95
N SER A 113 -33.20 19.92 -33.09
CA SER A 113 -32.03 19.04 -33.21
C SER A 113 -30.85 19.53 -32.35
N LEU A 114 -30.57 20.83 -32.37
CA LEU A 114 -29.56 21.47 -31.52
C LEU A 114 -29.89 21.30 -30.03
N LYS A 115 -31.16 21.50 -29.65
CA LYS A 115 -31.60 21.31 -28.26
C LYS A 115 -31.35 19.87 -27.80
N SER A 116 -31.82 18.86 -28.54
CA SER A 116 -31.66 17.46 -28.16
C SER A 116 -30.19 17.03 -28.10
N PHE A 117 -29.34 17.53 -29.02
CA PHE A 117 -27.89 17.31 -28.94
C PHE A 117 -27.28 17.91 -27.66
N ILE A 118 -27.64 19.14 -27.30
CA ILE A 118 -27.16 19.79 -26.06
C ILE A 118 -27.64 19.02 -24.81
N GLU A 119 -28.88 18.55 -24.79
CA GLU A 119 -29.41 17.72 -23.69
C GLU A 119 -28.64 16.40 -23.55
N GLU A 120 -28.31 15.72 -24.65
CA GLU A 120 -27.47 14.51 -24.65
C GLU A 120 -26.04 14.78 -24.12
N GLN A 121 -25.40 15.87 -24.56
CA GLN A 121 -24.06 16.23 -24.06
C GLN A 121 -24.07 16.59 -22.56
N LEU A 122 -25.13 17.21 -22.05
CA LEU A 122 -25.28 17.53 -20.63
C LEU A 122 -25.42 16.27 -19.74
N VAL A 123 -26.14 15.25 -20.22
CA VAL A 123 -26.20 13.93 -19.53
C VAL A 123 -24.79 13.31 -19.43
N ASN A 124 -24.01 13.35 -20.52
CA ASN A 124 -22.64 12.82 -20.52
C ASN A 124 -21.70 13.57 -19.54
N VAL A 125 -21.84 14.90 -19.41
CA VAL A 125 -21.10 15.70 -18.41
C VAL A 125 -21.52 15.36 -16.98
N THR A 126 -22.82 15.08 -16.75
CA THR A 126 -23.36 14.70 -15.44
C THR A 126 -22.79 13.34 -15.01
N ASN A 127 -22.88 12.33 -15.87
CA ASN A 127 -22.33 10.99 -15.65
C ASN A 127 -20.81 11.02 -15.37
N LYS A 128 -20.06 11.88 -16.08
CA LYS A 128 -18.62 12.08 -15.83
C LYS A 128 -18.35 12.66 -14.43
N THR A 129 -19.21 13.54 -13.94
CA THR A 129 -19.09 14.18 -12.62
C THR A 129 -19.38 13.18 -11.49
N GLU A 130 -20.40 12.33 -11.67
CA GLU A 130 -20.68 11.21 -10.75
C GLU A 130 -19.53 10.21 -10.69
N LEU A 131 -18.97 9.83 -11.86
CA LEU A 131 -17.81 8.94 -11.94
C LEU A 131 -16.59 9.51 -11.18
N ILE A 132 -16.31 10.82 -11.30
CA ILE A 132 -15.25 11.48 -10.53
C ILE A 132 -15.52 11.42 -9.02
N SER A 133 -16.78 11.61 -8.59
CA SER A 133 -17.16 11.45 -7.17
C SER A 133 -16.96 10.02 -6.65
N LEU A 134 -17.22 9.00 -7.48
CA LEU A 134 -17.00 7.60 -7.13
C LEU A 134 -15.50 7.24 -7.07
N ILE A 135 -14.68 7.80 -7.97
CA ILE A 135 -13.21 7.64 -7.96
C ILE A 135 -12.62 8.23 -6.67
N SER A 136 -12.96 9.48 -6.32
CA SER A 136 -12.49 10.11 -5.07
C SER A 136 -12.87 9.29 -3.82
N LYS A 137 -14.10 8.76 -3.75
CA LYS A 137 -14.54 7.87 -2.66
C LYS A 137 -13.85 6.50 -2.63
N LEU A 138 -13.18 6.09 -3.72
CA LEU A 138 -12.32 4.91 -3.75
C LEU A 138 -10.89 5.26 -3.35
N GLU A 139 -10.37 6.41 -3.78
CA GLU A 139 -9.06 6.94 -3.39
C GLU A 139 -8.96 7.13 -1.86
N ASP A 140 -9.98 7.71 -1.22
CA ASP A 140 -10.08 7.84 0.25
C ASP A 140 -10.00 6.47 0.95
N LYS A 141 -10.70 5.47 0.42
CA LYS A 141 -10.71 4.10 0.97
C LYS A 141 -9.35 3.42 0.81
N ILE A 142 -8.72 3.58 -0.35
CA ILE A 142 -7.39 3.03 -0.64
C ILE A 142 -6.33 3.71 0.24
N ALA A 143 -6.43 5.03 0.45
CA ALA A 143 -5.55 5.78 1.35
C ALA A 143 -5.67 5.28 2.79
N LYS A 144 -6.91 5.09 3.29
CA LYS A 144 -7.13 4.49 4.62
C LYS A 144 -6.60 3.06 4.70
N GLN A 145 -6.92 2.19 3.75
CA GLN A 145 -6.45 0.80 3.76
C GLN A 145 -4.91 0.70 3.73
N LYS A 146 -4.23 1.61 3.01
CA LYS A 146 -2.76 1.70 3.05
C LYS A 146 -2.23 2.09 4.43
N LEU A 147 -2.87 3.04 5.12
CA LEU A 147 -2.49 3.42 6.48
C LEU A 147 -2.73 2.28 7.47
N ASP A 148 -3.89 1.62 7.41
CA ASP A 148 -4.25 0.48 8.26
C ASP A 148 -3.26 -0.69 8.05
N ILE A 149 -2.84 -0.95 6.79
CA ILE A 149 -1.83 -1.97 6.45
C ILE A 149 -0.42 -1.57 6.91
N GLN A 150 -0.02 -0.30 6.76
CA GLN A 150 1.29 0.17 7.23
C GLN A 150 1.41 -0.01 8.75
N GLN A 151 0.37 0.37 9.50
CA GLN A 151 0.33 0.13 10.94
C GLN A 151 0.43 -1.36 11.30
N LEU A 152 -0.16 -2.27 10.51
CA LEU A 152 0.01 -3.71 10.74
C LEU A 152 1.45 -4.18 10.47
N ILE A 153 2.14 -3.61 9.48
CA ILE A 153 3.55 -3.91 9.18
C ILE A 153 4.46 -3.36 10.29
N ASP A 154 4.24 -2.12 10.72
CA ASP A 154 5.03 -1.44 11.76
C ASP A 154 4.91 -2.10 13.15
N ASN A 155 3.88 -2.94 13.36
CA ASN A 155 3.67 -3.73 14.58
C ASN A 155 4.25 -5.16 14.51
N ILE A 156 4.87 -5.58 13.39
CA ILE A 156 5.58 -6.86 13.33
C ILE A 156 6.95 -6.68 13.99
N PRO A 157 7.33 -7.47 15.02
CA PRO A 157 8.67 -7.42 15.58
C PRO A 157 9.73 -7.70 14.52
N ASP A 158 10.84 -6.97 14.57
CA ASP A 158 11.98 -7.27 13.71
C ASP A 158 12.66 -8.60 14.12
N GLU A 159 13.50 -9.12 13.21
CA GLU A 159 14.18 -10.40 13.43
C GLU A 159 15.08 -10.34 14.68
N ASP A 160 15.73 -9.21 14.94
CA ASP A 160 16.55 -8.99 16.13
C ASP A 160 15.72 -9.05 17.44
N THR A 161 14.50 -8.51 17.47
CA THR A 161 13.60 -8.60 18.63
C THR A 161 13.14 -10.04 18.85
N PHE A 162 12.73 -10.74 17.80
CA PHE A 162 12.30 -12.14 17.90
C PHE A 162 13.45 -13.06 18.35
N GLN A 163 14.67 -12.84 17.83
CA GLN A 163 15.86 -13.55 18.26
C GLN A 163 16.23 -13.22 19.72
N GLN A 164 16.07 -11.97 20.18
CA GLN A 164 16.29 -11.60 21.58
C GLN A 164 15.31 -12.32 22.53
N GLU A 165 14.02 -12.38 22.20
CA GLU A 165 13.03 -13.13 22.98
C GLU A 165 13.34 -14.64 23.02
N LEU A 166 13.71 -15.22 21.87
CA LEU A 166 14.09 -16.64 21.76
C LEU A 166 15.33 -16.97 22.61
N ASN A 167 16.40 -16.16 22.51
CA ASN A 167 17.61 -16.33 23.31
C ASN A 167 17.35 -16.16 24.81
N ALA A 168 16.45 -15.24 25.20
CA ALA A 168 16.04 -15.06 26.60
C ALA A 168 15.26 -16.29 27.13
N LEU A 169 14.37 -16.87 26.32
CA LEU A 169 13.65 -18.11 26.66
C LEU A 169 14.58 -19.31 26.78
N GLU A 170 15.51 -19.49 25.84
CA GLU A 170 16.51 -20.57 25.89
C GLU A 170 17.42 -20.43 27.12
N THR A 171 17.92 -19.22 27.40
CA THR A 171 18.74 -18.93 28.59
C THR A 171 17.96 -19.27 29.88
N LYS A 172 16.69 -18.88 29.95
CA LYS A 172 15.82 -19.17 31.11
C LYS A 172 15.59 -20.67 31.28
N LEU A 173 15.25 -21.39 30.21
CA LEU A 173 15.04 -22.84 30.21
C LEU A 173 16.30 -23.58 30.68
N ASN A 174 17.46 -23.24 30.12
CA ASN A 174 18.75 -23.81 30.51
C ASN A 174 19.09 -23.53 31.99
N SER A 175 18.75 -22.34 32.51
CA SER A 175 18.99 -22.00 33.92
C SER A 175 18.15 -22.83 34.89
N GLU A 176 16.88 -23.08 34.57
CA GLU A 176 15.98 -23.89 35.40
C GLU A 176 16.33 -25.38 35.30
N LEU A 177 16.68 -25.90 34.12
CA LEU A 177 17.17 -27.28 33.96
C LEU A 177 18.46 -27.54 34.77
N GLN A 178 19.39 -26.57 34.81
CA GLN A 178 20.59 -26.69 35.65
C GLN A 178 20.29 -26.63 37.16
N LYS A 179 19.23 -25.94 37.56
CA LYS A 179 18.76 -25.85 38.95
C LYS A 179 18.05 -27.15 39.38
N GLU A 180 17.17 -27.70 38.56
CA GLU A 180 16.60 -29.05 38.69
C GLU A 180 17.70 -30.12 38.84
N LEU A 181 18.69 -30.13 37.94
CA LEU A 181 19.80 -31.09 37.98
C LEU A 181 20.66 -30.96 39.26
N ARG A 182 20.83 -29.76 39.82
CA ARG A 182 21.50 -29.57 41.11
C ARG A 182 20.65 -30.10 42.27
N ASN A 183 19.35 -29.82 42.26
CA ASN A 183 18.41 -30.31 43.29
C ASN A 183 18.39 -31.85 43.33
N ILE A 184 18.28 -32.50 42.16
CA ILE A 184 18.29 -33.97 42.06
C ILE A 184 19.63 -34.55 42.54
N LYS A 185 20.76 -33.96 42.15
CA LYS A 185 22.09 -34.39 42.65
C LYS A 185 22.21 -34.24 44.16
N GLN A 186 21.72 -33.15 44.74
CA GLN A 186 21.75 -32.95 46.19
C GLN A 186 20.82 -33.93 46.92
N GLN A 187 19.64 -34.24 46.37
CA GLN A 187 18.75 -35.27 46.93
C GLN A 187 19.43 -36.63 46.94
N ILE A 188 20.06 -37.05 45.83
CA ILE A 188 20.82 -38.31 45.77
C ILE A 188 21.99 -38.31 46.77
N GLN A 189 22.73 -37.20 46.88
CA GLN A 189 23.84 -37.08 47.82
C GLN A 189 23.39 -37.06 49.30
N ASN A 190 22.13 -36.70 49.55
CA ASN A 190 21.49 -36.73 50.87
C ASN A 190 20.82 -38.08 51.21
N ILE A 191 20.80 -39.05 50.29
CA ILE A 191 20.51 -40.45 50.62
C ILE A 191 21.77 -40.98 51.32
N ASP A 192 21.84 -40.73 52.63
CA ASP A 192 22.97 -41.08 53.47
C ASP A 192 23.08 -42.62 53.57
N ASP A 193 24.32 -43.13 53.42
CA ASP A 193 24.66 -44.52 53.73
C ASP A 193 24.17 -44.92 55.12
N SER A 194 24.04 -43.97 56.07
CA SER A 194 23.52 -44.23 57.42
C SER A 194 22.09 -44.79 57.44
N GLU A 195 21.18 -44.41 56.54
CA GLU A 195 19.82 -44.97 56.51
C GLU A 195 19.84 -46.42 55.99
N ILE A 196 20.54 -46.65 54.87
CA ILE A 196 20.71 -47.97 54.26
C ILE A 196 21.44 -48.92 55.23
N LYS A 197 22.50 -48.42 55.88
CA LYS A 197 23.26 -49.14 56.91
C LYS A 197 22.41 -49.42 58.15
N THR A 198 21.58 -48.48 58.61
CA THR A 198 20.67 -48.71 59.74
C THR A 198 19.64 -49.77 59.40
N TYR A 199 19.05 -49.73 58.20
CA TYR A 199 18.14 -50.77 57.72
C TYR A 199 18.83 -52.14 57.65
N ILE A 200 20.03 -52.23 57.06
CA ILE A 200 20.81 -53.47 56.99
C ILE A 200 21.16 -53.98 58.39
N GLN A 201 21.57 -53.12 59.32
CA GLN A 201 21.83 -53.50 60.71
C GLN A 201 20.58 -54.02 61.42
N GLN A 202 19.41 -53.39 61.19
CA GLN A 202 18.13 -53.90 61.71
C GLN A 202 17.76 -55.27 61.12
N GLN A 203 17.94 -55.47 59.81
CA GLN A 203 17.70 -56.77 59.18
C GLN A 203 18.65 -57.85 59.71
N ILE A 204 19.94 -57.55 59.88
CA ILE A 204 20.92 -58.47 60.49
C ILE A 204 20.53 -58.83 61.93
N GLN A 205 20.08 -57.85 62.72
CA GLN A 205 19.63 -58.07 64.10
C GLN A 205 18.35 -58.93 64.20
N ASN A 206 17.59 -59.05 63.10
CA ASN A 206 16.39 -59.87 62.98
C ASN A 206 16.65 -61.25 62.33
N ILE A 207 17.90 -61.59 61.97
CA ILE A 207 18.25 -62.95 61.53
C ILE A 207 18.20 -63.87 62.74
N ASP A 208 17.33 -64.88 62.71
CA ASP A 208 17.26 -65.89 63.76
C ASP A 208 18.50 -66.80 63.73
N ASP A 209 19.34 -66.72 64.76
CA ASP A 209 20.52 -67.57 64.91
C ASP A 209 20.18 -69.01 65.35
N SER A 210 18.91 -69.29 65.67
CA SER A 210 18.49 -70.55 66.28
C SER A 210 18.79 -71.78 65.43
N GLU A 211 18.66 -71.71 64.10
CA GLU A 211 18.99 -72.84 63.21
C GLU A 211 20.49 -73.14 63.20
N ILE A 212 21.34 -72.13 63.07
CA ILE A 212 22.81 -72.26 63.09
C ILE A 212 23.27 -72.78 64.45
N LYS A 213 22.72 -72.22 65.53
CA LYS A 213 23.00 -72.60 66.91
C LYS A 213 22.58 -74.04 67.18
N THR A 214 21.40 -74.45 66.69
CA THR A 214 20.89 -75.84 66.80
C THR A 214 21.77 -76.81 66.01
N TYR A 215 22.16 -76.45 64.79
CA TYR A 215 23.05 -77.28 63.97
C TYR A 215 24.42 -77.49 64.64
N ILE A 216 25.05 -76.44 65.16
CA ILE A 216 26.31 -76.54 65.91
C ILE A 216 26.13 -77.40 67.17
N HIS A 217 25.03 -77.22 67.92
CA HIS A 217 24.77 -78.01 69.12
C HIS A 217 24.56 -79.50 68.81
N GLN A 218 23.87 -79.83 67.70
CA GLN A 218 23.74 -81.20 67.22
C GLN A 218 25.09 -81.79 66.80
N GLN A 219 25.93 -81.03 66.07
CA GLN A 219 27.26 -81.52 65.67
C GLN A 219 28.18 -81.77 66.86
N ILE A 220 28.08 -80.98 67.94
CA ILE A 220 28.81 -81.23 69.20
C ILE A 220 28.29 -82.50 69.89
N GLN A 221 26.97 -82.70 69.96
CA GLN A 221 26.37 -83.92 70.55
C GLN A 221 26.64 -85.20 69.72
N ASN A 222 26.97 -85.06 68.44
CA ASN A 222 27.35 -86.16 67.55
C ASN A 222 28.85 -86.54 67.64
N ILE A 223 29.65 -85.86 68.49
CA ILE A 223 31.03 -86.28 68.78
C ILE A 223 30.95 -87.51 69.69
N ASP A 224 31.20 -88.69 69.13
CA ASP A 224 31.09 -89.97 69.84
C ASP A 224 32.21 -90.14 70.88
N ASP A 225 31.91 -89.71 72.11
CA ASP A 225 32.74 -89.88 73.31
C ASP A 225 33.21 -91.33 73.52
N SER A 226 32.50 -92.35 73.01
CA SER A 226 32.88 -93.75 73.23
C SER A 226 34.27 -94.07 72.66
N VAL A 227 34.65 -93.44 71.54
CA VAL A 227 35.98 -93.61 70.92
C VAL A 227 37.08 -93.03 71.82
N ILE A 228 36.84 -91.87 72.41
CA ILE A 228 37.78 -91.20 73.33
C ILE A 228 37.91 -91.99 74.62
N GLN A 229 36.78 -92.40 75.22
CA GLN A 229 36.76 -93.21 76.45
C GLN A 229 37.41 -94.59 76.24
N GLN A 230 37.26 -95.21 75.07
CA GLN A 230 37.90 -96.48 74.74
C GLN A 230 39.42 -96.34 74.54
N GLN A 231 39.89 -95.21 73.99
CA GLN A 231 41.33 -94.89 73.94
C GLN A 231 41.91 -94.65 75.35
N ILE A 232 41.24 -93.86 76.19
CA ILE A 232 41.63 -93.63 77.60
C ILE A 232 41.70 -94.96 78.36
N THR A 233 40.69 -95.82 78.20
CA THR A 233 40.66 -97.16 78.81
C THR A 233 41.83 -98.02 78.33
N THR A 234 42.22 -97.92 77.06
CA THR A 234 43.36 -98.65 76.50
C THR A 234 44.69 -98.15 77.07
N ILE A 235 44.87 -96.83 77.18
CA ILE A 235 46.06 -96.19 77.76
C ILE A 235 46.21 -96.59 79.24
N ASN A 236 45.14 -96.49 80.04
CA ASN A 236 45.16 -96.84 81.47
C ASN A 236 45.57 -98.30 81.70
N ASN A 237 45.11 -99.23 80.86
CA ASN A 237 45.52 -100.64 80.92
C ASN A 237 47.01 -100.87 80.56
N LEU A 238 47.58 -100.04 79.68
CA LEU A 238 49.01 -100.09 79.34
C LEU A 238 49.89 -99.52 80.48
N VAL A 239 49.48 -98.39 81.09
CA VAL A 239 50.16 -97.81 82.25
C VAL A 239 50.17 -98.80 83.43
N LEU A 240 49.01 -99.37 83.77
CA LEU A 240 48.87 -100.34 84.86
C LEU A 240 49.66 -101.66 84.62
N LYS A 241 50.08 -101.92 83.37
CA LYS A 241 51.00 -103.01 83.01
C LYS A 241 52.47 -102.59 83.16
N GLN A 242 52.81 -101.35 82.84
CA GLN A 242 54.15 -100.80 83.05
C GLN A 242 54.48 -100.67 84.55
N GLU A 243 53.56 -100.18 85.38
CA GLU A 243 53.73 -100.10 86.84
C GLU A 243 54.09 -101.46 87.46
N LYS A 244 53.42 -102.54 87.03
CA LYS A 244 53.69 -103.91 87.49
C LYS A 244 55.07 -104.40 87.05
N ASN A 245 55.51 -104.04 85.84
CA ASN A 245 56.85 -104.35 85.36
C ASN A 245 57.94 -103.59 86.15
N ILE A 246 57.72 -102.31 86.44
CA ILE A 246 58.62 -101.48 87.26
C ILE A 246 58.73 -102.06 88.68
N THR A 247 57.59 -102.36 89.31
CA THR A 247 57.53 -103.01 90.64
C THR A 247 58.30 -104.35 90.65
N ALA A 248 58.21 -105.15 89.59
CA ALA A 248 58.94 -106.41 89.46
C ALA A 248 60.46 -106.20 89.30
N LEU A 249 60.88 -105.20 88.52
CA LEU A 249 62.29 -104.82 88.36
C LEU A 249 62.89 -104.31 89.68
N GLU A 250 62.21 -103.40 90.38
CA GLU A 250 62.63 -102.94 91.70
C GLU A 250 62.83 -104.08 92.70
N LYS A 251 61.90 -105.04 92.71
CA LYS A 251 62.00 -106.23 93.56
C LYS A 251 63.21 -107.08 93.19
N HIS A 252 63.48 -107.26 91.89
CA HIS A 252 64.66 -108.00 91.42
C HIS A 252 65.97 -107.35 91.88
N PHE A 253 66.12 -106.03 91.70
CA PHE A 253 67.30 -105.29 92.17
C PHE A 253 67.47 -105.36 93.70
N LYS A 254 66.36 -105.27 94.46
CA LYS A 254 66.37 -105.39 95.93
C LYS A 254 66.65 -106.81 96.44
N GLN A 255 66.36 -107.87 95.66
CA GLN A 255 66.61 -109.26 96.08
C GLN A 255 67.99 -109.80 95.70
N GLU A 256 68.60 -109.33 94.60
CA GLU A 256 69.90 -109.88 94.17
C GLU A 256 71.12 -109.30 94.89
N ASN A 257 70.98 -108.13 95.53
CA ASN A 257 72.04 -107.46 96.31
C ASN A 257 73.36 -107.21 95.55
N LYS A 258 73.31 -107.18 94.20
CA LYS A 258 74.44 -106.96 93.31
C LYS A 258 74.78 -105.48 93.18
N SER A 259 75.79 -105.03 93.91
CA SER A 259 76.48 -103.76 93.61
C SER A 259 77.27 -103.91 92.31
N TYR A 260 76.69 -103.46 91.20
CA TYR A 260 77.37 -103.41 89.90
C TYR A 260 78.42 -102.29 89.89
N TYR A 261 79.62 -102.58 90.40
CA TYR A 261 80.79 -101.71 90.25
C TYR A 261 81.21 -101.64 88.78
N PHE A 262 81.07 -100.46 88.17
CA PHE A 262 81.56 -100.19 86.83
C PHE A 262 83.02 -99.71 86.88
N THR A 263 83.95 -100.54 86.40
CA THR A 263 85.38 -100.21 86.36
C THR A 263 85.67 -99.19 85.26
N LEU A 264 85.76 -97.91 85.64
CA LEU A 264 86.18 -96.82 84.75
C LEU A 264 87.68 -96.97 84.39
N PRO A 265 88.05 -96.96 83.10
CA PRO A 265 89.44 -97.10 82.66
C PRO A 265 90.19 -95.77 82.75
N PHE A 266 90.49 -95.32 83.97
CA PHE A 266 91.33 -94.15 84.18
C PHE A 266 92.81 -94.50 83.91
N GLY A 267 93.39 -93.86 82.90
CA GLY A 267 94.85 -93.85 82.72
C GLY A 267 95.53 -93.13 83.88
N SER A 268 96.77 -93.52 84.19
CA SER A 268 97.56 -93.09 85.36
C SER A 268 97.47 -91.60 85.69
N LEU A 269 96.55 -91.22 86.58
CA LEU A 269 96.47 -89.87 87.14
C LEU A 269 97.53 -89.71 88.22
N THR A 270 98.42 -88.73 88.04
CA THR A 270 99.24 -88.20 89.14
C THR A 270 98.34 -87.52 90.17
N GLN A 271 98.81 -87.43 91.43
CA GLN A 271 97.93 -87.22 92.59
C GLN A 271 97.31 -85.80 92.69
N ASN A 272 97.51 -84.94 91.69
CA ASN A 272 96.92 -83.60 91.56
C ASN A 272 95.78 -83.55 90.52
N ASP A 273 95.58 -84.60 89.72
CA ASP A 273 94.87 -84.52 88.41
C ASP A 273 93.46 -85.15 88.41
N ALA A 274 92.77 -85.12 89.55
CA ALA A 274 91.43 -85.67 89.73
C ALA A 274 90.36 -84.58 89.88
N SER A 275 89.91 -84.00 88.76
CA SER A 275 88.80 -83.04 88.71
C SER A 275 87.44 -83.73 88.54
N ILE A 276 86.38 -83.02 88.93
CA ILE A 276 85.19 -82.75 88.10
C ILE A 276 84.53 -81.49 88.70
N THR A 277 84.57 -80.40 87.94
CA THR A 277 83.63 -79.28 88.05
C THR A 277 82.64 -79.38 86.88
N ASP A 278 81.73 -78.41 86.75
CA ASP A 278 80.89 -78.19 85.57
C ASP A 278 79.68 -79.13 85.39
N TYR A 279 78.68 -79.04 86.30
CA TYR A 279 77.32 -79.55 85.99
C TYR A 279 76.13 -78.71 86.51
N ASP A 280 76.34 -77.61 87.23
CA ASP A 280 75.23 -76.80 87.80
C ASP A 280 74.64 -75.72 86.88
N GLU A 281 75.36 -75.27 85.84
CA GLU A 281 74.85 -74.21 84.96
C GLU A 281 73.71 -74.68 84.04
N ARG A 282 73.72 -75.96 83.63
CA ARG A 282 72.82 -76.47 82.59
C ARG A 282 71.39 -76.71 83.08
N THR A 283 71.16 -76.78 84.38
CA THR A 283 69.85 -77.06 84.98
C THR A 283 68.89 -75.87 84.87
N LYS A 284 69.41 -74.63 84.98
CA LYS A 284 68.62 -73.38 85.01
C LYS A 284 67.97 -73.00 83.68
N GLU A 285 68.43 -73.57 82.56
CA GLU A 285 67.84 -73.34 81.24
C GLU A 285 66.61 -74.23 80.98
N CYS A 286 66.43 -75.31 81.75
CA CYS A 286 65.30 -76.22 81.56
C CYS A 286 63.99 -75.69 82.19
N GLU A 287 64.06 -75.15 83.40
CA GLU A 287 62.88 -74.60 84.11
C GLU A 287 62.24 -73.42 83.36
N LYS A 288 63.06 -72.57 82.75
CA LYS A 288 62.63 -71.36 82.03
C LYS A 288 61.79 -71.63 80.77
N ASN A 289 61.74 -72.87 80.28
CA ASN A 289 61.00 -73.27 79.08
C ASN A 289 59.61 -73.85 79.39
N MET A 290 59.21 -73.99 80.65
CA MET A 290 57.90 -74.57 81.03
C MET A 290 56.83 -73.54 81.45
N GLU A 291 57.18 -72.27 81.61
CA GLU A 291 56.24 -71.19 81.99
C GLU A 291 55.79 -70.32 80.79
N SER A 292 55.73 -70.88 79.57
CA SER A 292 55.47 -70.10 78.34
C SER A 292 54.76 -70.87 77.21
N GLN A 293 53.74 -71.67 77.57
CA GLN A 293 52.73 -72.22 76.65
C GLN A 293 51.33 -72.12 77.26
#